data_AF-A0ABD6QXR8-F1
#
_entry.id   AF-A0ABD6QXR8-F1
#
_cell.length_a   1.000
_cell.length_b   1.000
_cell.length_c   1.000
_cell.angle_alpha   90.00
_cell.angle_beta   90.00
_cell.angle_gamma   90.00
#
_symmetry.space_group_name_H-M   'P 1'
#
loop_
_entity.id
_entity.type
_entity.pdbx_description
1 polymer ?
#
loop_
_entity_poly.entity_id
_entity_poly.type
_entity_poly.pdbx_seq_one_letter_code
_entity_poly.pdbx_strand_id
1 'polypeptide(L)'
;MKVGSLFAGIGGFECAFLQAGFEIGWANELDKDACNTYRANFKHKLLEQDIKDLNPNELEDVGLISAGFPCQAFSIAGLQKGLNDERGAIVMEMFRIIQAKKPQVLLLENVKNLVSHNKGETLKFILETLKNLGYFIHYKILNTYEYST
;
A
#
# COMPACT_ATOMS: atom_id res chain seq x y z
N MET A 1 -4.07 -17.08 -5.62
CA MET A 1 -3.36 -15.87 -6.12
C MET A 1 -2.41 -15.42 -5.03
N LYS A 2 -1.18 -15.00 -5.37
CA LYS A 2 -0.21 -14.50 -4.39
C LYS A 2 -0.34 -12.99 -4.17
N VAL A 3 -0.16 -12.59 -2.91
CA VAL A 3 -0.25 -11.22 -2.40
C VAL A 3 1.15 -10.71 -2.02
N GLY A 4 1.47 -9.50 -2.45
CA GLY A 4 2.57 -8.70 -1.92
C GLY A 4 2.01 -7.55 -1.08
N SER A 5 2.45 -7.39 0.15
CA SER A 5 1.95 -6.35 1.04
C SER A 5 2.98 -5.27 1.31
N LEU A 6 2.59 -4.02 1.07
CA LEU A 6 3.36 -2.84 1.48
C LEU A 6 2.72 -2.26 2.74
N PHE A 7 3.54 -1.76 3.67
CA PHE A 7 3.07 -1.20 4.95
C PHE A 7 2.23 -2.23 5.74
N ALA A 8 2.80 -3.42 5.94
CA ALA A 8 2.08 -4.56 6.49
C ALA A 8 1.65 -4.36 7.95
N GLY A 9 2.32 -3.47 8.68
CA GLY A 9 2.14 -3.28 10.11
C GLY A 9 2.26 -4.61 10.85
N ILE A 10 1.26 -4.91 11.68
CA ILE A 10 1.19 -6.16 12.43
C ILE A 10 0.60 -7.34 11.63
N GLY A 11 0.25 -7.16 10.36
CA GLY A 11 -0.21 -8.23 9.47
C GLY A 11 -1.73 -8.35 9.29
N GLY A 12 -2.47 -7.25 9.36
CA GLY A 12 -3.93 -7.25 9.28
C GLY A 12 -4.47 -7.71 7.91
N PHE A 13 -3.87 -7.22 6.82
CA PHE A 13 -4.22 -7.65 5.47
C PHE A 13 -3.90 -9.12 5.25
N GLU A 14 -2.74 -9.58 5.71
CA GLU A 14 -2.30 -10.96 5.55
C GLU A 14 -3.23 -11.93 6.26
N CYS A 15 -3.68 -11.59 7.47
CA CYS A 15 -4.68 -12.36 8.18
C CYS A 15 -5.96 -12.52 7.34
N ALA A 16 -6.48 -11.41 6.79
CA ALA A 16 -7.68 -11.43 5.95
C ALA A 16 -7.49 -12.21 4.65
N PHE A 17 -6.36 -12.05 3.97
CA PHE A 17 -6.05 -12.75 2.73
C PHE A 17 -5.87 -14.26 2.93
N LEU A 18 -5.19 -14.67 3.99
CA LEU A 18 -5.06 -16.09 4.35
C LEU A 18 -6.43 -16.72 4.63
N GLN A 19 -7.30 -16.03 5.38
CA GLN A 19 -8.67 -16.49 5.63
C GLN A 19 -9.50 -16.61 4.33
N ALA A 20 -9.24 -15.73 3.36
CA ALA A 20 -9.87 -15.76 2.04
C ALA A 20 -9.23 -16.76 1.05
N GLY A 21 -8.22 -17.54 1.47
CA GLY A 21 -7.57 -18.57 0.64
C GLY A 21 -6.49 -18.05 -0.31
N PHE A 22 -5.97 -16.85 -0.08
CA PHE A 22 -4.81 -16.31 -0.80
C PHE A 22 -3.50 -16.77 -0.17
N GLU A 23 -2.42 -16.66 -0.94
CA GLU A 23 -1.06 -16.92 -0.46
C GLU A 23 -0.30 -15.61 -0.28
N ILE A 24 0.53 -15.50 0.76
CA ILE A 24 1.38 -14.33 0.98
C ILE A 24 2.77 -14.62 0.40
N GLY A 25 3.15 -13.88 -0.64
CA GLY A 25 4.49 -13.98 -1.24
C GLY A 25 5.52 -13.21 -0.41
N TRP A 26 5.23 -11.95 -0.10
CA TRP A 26 6.08 -11.10 0.72
C TRP A 26 5.29 -9.98 1.39
N ALA A 27 5.84 -9.46 2.48
CA ALA A 27 5.37 -8.27 3.16
C ALA A 27 6.55 -7.31 3.39
N ASN A 28 6.28 -6.01 3.46
CA ASN A 28 7.24 -4.97 3.82
C ASN A 28 6.69 -4.11 4.95
N GLU A 29 7.55 -3.84 5.92
CA GLU A 29 7.26 -2.97 7.05
C GLU A 29 8.56 -2.31 7.52
N LEU A 30 8.49 -1.04 7.94
CA LEU A 30 9.65 -0.28 8.43
C LEU A 30 9.72 -0.32 9.97
N ASP A 31 8.56 -0.28 10.63
CA ASP A 31 8.50 -0.23 12.09
C ASP A 31 8.93 -1.57 12.70
N LYS A 32 9.99 -1.50 13.51
CA LYS A 32 10.61 -2.68 14.11
C LYS A 32 9.69 -3.42 15.07
N ASP A 33 8.85 -2.70 15.81
CA ASP A 33 7.93 -3.31 16.77
C ASP A 33 6.79 -4.03 16.05
N ALA A 34 6.24 -3.42 15.00
CA ALA A 34 5.31 -4.08 14.09
C ALA A 34 5.92 -5.32 13.44
N CYS A 35 7.19 -5.24 13.00
CA CYS A 35 7.92 -6.39 12.44
C CYS A 35 8.07 -7.53 13.46
N ASN A 36 8.35 -7.22 14.72
CA ASN A 36 8.43 -8.22 15.78
C ASN A 36 7.09 -8.94 15.97
N THR A 37 6.00 -8.19 16.04
CA THR A 37 4.64 -8.75 16.12
C THR A 37 4.29 -9.57 14.88
N TYR A 38 4.63 -9.08 13.68
CA TYR A 38 4.38 -9.79 12.43
C TYR A 38 5.08 -11.16 12.42
N ARG A 39 6.38 -11.23 12.76
CA ARG A 39 7.14 -12.50 12.78
C ARG A 39 6.69 -13.48 13.86
N ALA A 40 6.07 -12.97 14.94
CA ALA A 40 5.46 -13.81 15.96
C ALA A 40 4.24 -14.57 15.42
N ASN A 41 3.49 -13.98 14.48
CA ASN A 41 2.24 -14.52 13.95
C ASN A 41 2.39 -15.21 12.58
N PHE A 42 3.35 -14.76 11.76
CA PHE A 42 3.52 -15.21 10.38
C PHE A 42 4.92 -15.74 10.12
N LYS A 43 5.03 -16.68 9.17
CA LYS A 43 6.32 -17.25 8.69
C LYS A 43 6.66 -16.83 7.26
N HIS A 44 5.89 -15.91 6.69
CA HIS A 44 6.10 -15.38 5.35
C HIS A 44 7.34 -14.48 5.30
N LYS A 45 7.85 -14.22 4.08
CA LYS A 45 8.99 -13.32 3.86
C LYS A 45 8.60 -11.90 4.26
N LEU A 46 9.21 -11.38 5.33
CA LEU A 46 9.07 -10.00 5.77
C LEU A 46 10.35 -9.21 5.46
N LEU A 47 10.19 -8.14 4.70
CA LEU A 47 11.23 -7.18 4.34
C LEU A 47 11.16 -6.01 5.32
N GLU A 48 11.96 -6.06 6.38
CA GLU A 48 12.08 -5.00 7.39
C GLU A 48 13.01 -3.89 6.90
N GLN A 49 12.46 -2.94 6.14
CA GLN A 49 13.20 -1.80 5.58
C GLN A 49 12.24 -0.73 5.04
N ASP A 50 12.76 0.48 4.78
CA ASP A 50 12.01 1.55 4.14
C ASP A 50 11.62 1.13 2.71
N ILE A 51 10.43 1.52 2.26
CA ILE A 51 9.97 1.28 0.90
C ILE A 51 10.89 1.93 -0.15
N LYS A 52 11.58 3.02 0.20
CA LYS A 52 12.58 3.66 -0.65
C LYS A 52 13.73 2.72 -1.02
N ASP A 53 14.09 1.82 -0.11
CA ASP A 53 15.19 0.88 -0.28
C ASP A 53 14.74 -0.46 -0.90
N LEU A 54 13.42 -0.66 -1.09
CA LEU A 54 12.90 -1.84 -1.76
C LEU A 54 13.26 -1.85 -3.25
N ASN A 55 14.06 -2.85 -3.65
CA ASN A 55 14.30 -3.17 -5.05
C ASN A 55 13.19 -4.09 -5.60
N PRO A 56 12.29 -3.62 -6.49
CA PRO A 56 11.19 -4.42 -7.01
C PRO A 56 11.65 -5.63 -7.83
N ASN A 57 12.87 -5.62 -8.36
CA ASN A 57 13.43 -6.74 -9.11
C ASN A 57 13.81 -7.93 -8.21
N GLU A 58 13.98 -7.71 -6.91
CA GLU A 58 14.28 -8.75 -5.92
C GLU A 58 13.00 -9.30 -5.24
N LEU A 59 11.85 -8.70 -5.53
CA LEU A 59 10.56 -9.14 -5.05
C LEU A 59 10.01 -10.22 -5.98
N GLU A 60 9.41 -11.26 -5.39
CA GLU A 60 8.66 -12.24 -6.15
C GLU A 60 7.49 -11.56 -6.90
N ASP A 61 7.15 -12.07 -8.09
CA ASP A 61 5.95 -11.67 -8.80
C ASP A 61 4.69 -12.06 -8.03
N VAL A 62 3.74 -11.12 -7.95
CA VAL A 62 2.48 -11.28 -7.21
C VAL A 62 1.31 -10.83 -8.07
N GLY A 63 0.16 -11.50 -7.91
CA GLY A 63 -1.06 -11.14 -8.63
C GLY A 63 -1.82 -9.98 -7.99
N LEU A 64 -1.60 -9.74 -6.70
CA LEU A 64 -2.23 -8.67 -5.94
C LEU A 64 -1.18 -7.92 -5.12
N ILE A 65 -1.28 -6.58 -5.08
CA ILE A 65 -0.58 -5.77 -4.08
C ILE A 65 -1.59 -5.10 -3.16
N SER A 66 -1.39 -5.25 -1.84
CA SER A 66 -2.13 -4.51 -0.82
C SER A 66 -1.26 -3.45 -0.14
N ALA A 67 -1.85 -2.31 0.21
CA ALA A 67 -1.15 -1.24 0.91
C ALA A 67 -2.08 -0.41 1.80
N GLY A 68 -1.82 -0.42 3.11
CA GLY A 68 -2.41 0.52 4.09
C GLY A 68 -1.44 1.67 4.34
N PHE A 69 -1.32 2.57 3.37
CA PHE A 69 -0.23 3.54 3.34
C PHE A 69 -0.51 4.78 4.22
N PRO A 70 0.51 5.41 4.83
CA PRO A 70 0.31 6.43 5.84
C PRO A 70 -0.41 7.68 5.33
N CYS A 71 -1.45 8.12 6.05
CA CYS A 71 -2.23 9.32 5.74
C CYS A 71 -1.40 10.63 5.75
N GLN A 72 -0.28 10.67 6.47
CA GLN A 72 0.57 11.85 6.60
C GLN A 72 1.46 12.11 5.35
N ALA A 73 1.46 11.20 4.37
CA ALA A 73 2.34 11.24 3.19
C ALA A 73 1.97 12.29 2.12
N PHE A 74 1.09 13.25 2.43
CA PHE A 74 0.55 14.19 1.44
C PHE A 74 0.93 15.64 1.76
N SER A 75 2.17 16.03 1.44
CA SER A 75 2.55 17.45 1.39
C SER A 75 2.26 18.04 -0.01
N ILE A 76 1.67 19.24 -0.02
CA ILE A 76 1.37 20.04 -1.23
C ILE A 76 2.62 20.27 -2.09
N ALA A 77 3.80 20.34 -1.46
CA ALA A 77 5.07 20.56 -2.15
C ALA A 77 5.52 19.37 -3.01
N GLY A 78 5.14 18.12 -2.69
CA GLY A 78 5.44 16.94 -3.53
C GLY A 78 4.56 16.84 -4.78
N LEU A 79 3.29 17.26 -4.69
CA LEU A 79 2.36 17.24 -5.82
C LEU A 79 2.69 18.30 -6.89
N GLN A 80 3.28 19.44 -6.50
CA GLN A 80 3.59 20.54 -7.43
C GLN A 80 5.03 20.58 -7.94
N LYS A 81 5.99 19.91 -7.28
CA LYS A 81 7.42 20.04 -7.62
C LYS A 81 8.02 18.82 -8.32
N GLY A 82 7.24 17.78 -8.61
CA GLY A 82 7.82 16.51 -9.02
C GLY A 82 8.68 15.92 -7.89
N LEU A 83 9.50 14.92 -8.22
CA LEU A 83 10.25 13.97 -7.37
C LEU A 83 11.17 14.53 -6.24
N ASN A 84 11.07 15.81 -5.87
CA ASN A 84 12.00 16.51 -4.96
C ASN A 84 11.44 16.87 -3.57
N ASP A 85 10.31 16.31 -3.12
CA ASP A 85 9.83 16.45 -1.73
C ASP A 85 9.81 15.10 -1.00
N GLU A 86 10.63 14.98 0.05
CA GLU A 86 10.86 13.75 0.82
C GLU A 86 9.61 13.21 1.54
N ARG A 87 8.55 14.02 1.69
CA ARG A 87 7.29 13.64 2.36
C ARG A 87 6.17 13.21 1.42
N GLY A 88 6.18 13.69 0.17
CA GLY A 88 5.38 13.11 -0.93
C GLY A 88 5.97 11.81 -1.48
N ALA A 89 7.12 11.38 -0.95
CA ALA A 89 7.89 10.26 -1.46
C ALA A 89 7.20 8.90 -1.28
N ILE A 90 6.55 8.63 -0.15
CA ILE A 90 6.09 7.25 0.16
C ILE A 90 5.02 6.76 -0.84
N VAL A 91 4.08 7.62 -1.22
CA VAL A 91 3.06 7.27 -2.23
C VAL A 91 3.70 7.07 -3.61
N MET A 92 4.72 7.87 -3.95
CA MET A 92 5.48 7.72 -5.18
C MET A 92 6.30 6.42 -5.19
N GLU A 93 6.90 6.05 -4.07
CA GLU A 93 7.61 4.77 -3.91
C GLU A 93 6.66 3.59 -4.03
N MET A 94 5.46 3.67 -3.46
CA MET A 94 4.41 2.67 -3.68
C MET A 94 4.08 2.55 -5.17
N PHE A 95 3.89 3.67 -5.88
CA PHE A 95 3.66 3.64 -7.33
C PHE A 95 4.86 3.10 -8.12
N ARG A 96 6.11 3.35 -7.69
CA ARG A 96 7.31 2.76 -8.28
C ARG A 96 7.27 1.23 -8.19
N ILE A 97 6.92 0.69 -7.03
CA ILE A 97 6.76 -0.77 -6.85
C ILE A 97 5.62 -1.31 -7.72
N ILE A 98 4.45 -0.66 -7.71
CA ILE A 98 3.29 -1.07 -8.52
C ILE A 98 3.62 -1.05 -10.03
N GLN A 99 4.31 -0.02 -10.50
CA GLN A 99 4.69 0.13 -11.91
C GLN A 99 5.68 -0.95 -12.35
N ALA A 100 6.60 -1.34 -11.47
CA ALA A 100 7.58 -2.39 -11.74
C ALA A 100 6.95 -3.79 -11.69
N LYS A 101 6.14 -4.08 -10.66
CA LYS A 101 5.54 -5.41 -10.45
C LYS A 101 4.30 -5.68 -11.31
N LYS A 102 3.56 -4.64 -11.70
CA LYS A 102 2.33 -4.70 -12.51
C LYS A 102 1.35 -5.82 -12.05
N PRO A 103 0.97 -5.87 -10.77
CA PRO A 103 -0.01 -6.86 -10.29
C PRO A 103 -1.34 -6.71 -11.04
N GLN A 104 -2.15 -7.77 -11.06
CA GLN A 104 -3.49 -7.72 -11.67
C GLN A 104 -4.48 -6.92 -10.82
N VAL A 105 -4.30 -6.94 -9.50
CA VAL A 105 -5.21 -6.31 -8.53
C VAL A 105 -4.45 -5.45 -7.55
N LEU A 106 -5.03 -4.31 -7.19
CA LEU A 106 -4.56 -3.43 -6.13
C LEU A 106 -5.64 -3.30 -5.06
N LEU A 107 -5.26 -3.46 -3.79
CA LEU A 107 -6.11 -3.14 -2.64
C LEU A 107 -5.42 -2.05 -1.81
N LEU A 108 -5.88 -0.81 -1.95
CA LEU A 108 -5.29 0.35 -1.29
C LEU A 108 -6.25 0.87 -0.23
N GLU A 109 -5.76 1.05 0.99
CA GLU A 109 -6.53 1.56 2.12
C GLU A 109 -5.97 2.90 2.59
N ASN A 110 -6.87 3.79 3.01
CA ASN A 110 -6.54 5.02 3.68
C ASN A 110 -7.72 5.53 4.51
N VAL A 111 -7.46 6.54 5.34
CA VAL A 111 -8.49 7.16 6.17
C VAL A 111 -9.53 7.92 5.34
N LYS A 112 -10.75 8.04 5.88
CA LYS A 112 -11.87 8.79 5.28
C LYS A 112 -11.48 10.18 4.79
N ASN A 113 -10.63 10.89 5.53
CA ASN A 113 -10.26 12.27 5.22
C ASN A 113 -9.46 12.43 3.91
N LEU A 114 -8.95 11.34 3.32
CA LEU A 114 -8.28 11.35 2.02
C LEU A 114 -9.17 11.99 0.93
N VAL A 115 -10.47 11.75 0.97
CA VAL A 115 -11.42 12.25 -0.05
C VAL A 115 -11.54 13.78 -0.07
N SER A 116 -11.34 14.42 1.08
CA SER A 116 -11.41 15.87 1.24
C SER A 116 -10.03 16.52 1.40
N HIS A 117 -8.98 15.71 1.51
CA HIS A 117 -7.62 16.20 1.74
C HIS A 117 -7.18 17.09 0.59
N ASN A 118 -6.56 18.24 0.93
CA ASN A 118 -6.15 19.25 -0.04
C ASN A 118 -7.26 19.59 -1.07
N LYS A 119 -8.49 19.79 -0.58
CA LYS A 119 -9.68 20.08 -1.41
C LYS A 119 -9.99 18.99 -2.45
N GLY A 120 -9.58 17.74 -2.20
CA GLY A 120 -9.80 16.59 -3.07
C GLY A 120 -8.68 16.32 -4.09
N GLU A 121 -7.70 17.23 -4.22
CA GLU A 121 -6.62 17.09 -5.21
C GLU A 121 -5.73 15.87 -4.95
N THR A 122 -5.58 15.48 -3.68
CA THR A 122 -4.78 14.31 -3.32
C THR A 122 -5.38 13.01 -3.85
N LEU A 123 -6.67 12.80 -3.62
CA LEU A 123 -7.35 11.61 -4.14
C LEU A 123 -7.35 11.63 -5.67
N LYS A 124 -7.63 12.80 -6.28
CA LYS A 124 -7.60 12.97 -7.74
C LYS A 124 -6.25 12.54 -8.33
N PHE A 125 -5.14 12.99 -7.76
CA PHE A 125 -3.80 12.59 -8.19
C PHE A 125 -3.58 11.08 -8.12
N ILE A 126 -3.99 10.43 -7.03
CA ILE A 126 -3.88 8.97 -6.89
C ILE A 126 -4.69 8.26 -7.98
N LEU A 127 -5.94 8.68 -8.18
CA LEU A 127 -6.83 8.08 -9.17
C LEU A 127 -6.29 8.26 -10.60
N GLU A 128 -5.80 9.45 -10.94
CA GLU A 128 -5.18 9.72 -12.24
C GLU A 128 -3.91 8.90 -12.45
N THR A 129 -3.07 8.78 -11.43
CA THR A 129 -1.84 7.98 -11.49
C THR A 129 -2.14 6.50 -11.71
N LEU A 130 -3.08 5.92 -10.95
CA LEU A 130 -3.52 4.53 -11.11
C LEU A 130 -4.14 4.28 -12.49
N LYS A 131 -4.93 5.23 -12.99
CA LYS A 131 -5.51 5.15 -14.34
C LYS A 131 -4.43 5.16 -15.42
N ASN A 132 -3.42 6.02 -15.27
CA ASN A 132 -2.27 6.08 -16.18
C ASN A 132 -1.40 4.81 -16.14
N LEU A 133 -1.38 4.12 -15.00
CA LEU A 133 -0.76 2.80 -14.86
C LEU A 133 -1.61 1.66 -15.45
N GLY A 134 -2.81 1.96 -15.98
CA GLY A 134 -3.68 1.00 -16.67
C GLY A 134 -4.71 0.31 -15.79
N TYR A 135 -4.93 0.78 -14.55
CA TYR A 135 -5.91 0.17 -13.65
C TYR A 135 -7.30 0.78 -13.83
N PHE A 136 -8.32 -0.09 -13.76
CA PHE A 136 -9.71 0.32 -13.53
C PHE A 136 -9.92 0.48 -12.03
N ILE A 137 -10.53 1.60 -11.62
CA ILE A 137 -10.57 1.99 -10.22
C ILE A 137 -12.00 2.04 -9.71
N HIS A 138 -12.21 1.39 -8.57
CA HIS A 138 -13.41 1.54 -7.75
C HIS A 138 -12.96 1.92 -6.33
N TYR A 139 -13.59 2.93 -5.73
CA TYR A 139 -13.34 3.30 -4.34
C TYR A 139 -14.66 3.61 -3.63
N LYS A 140 -14.72 3.28 -2.34
CA LYS A 140 -15.87 3.53 -1.48
C LYS A 140 -15.37 3.78 -0.05
N ILE A 141 -16.05 4.68 0.66
CA ILE A 141 -15.84 4.87 2.10
C ILE A 141 -16.69 3.81 2.82
N LEU A 142 -16.04 2.99 3.63
CA LEU A 142 -16.69 1.93 4.41
C LEU A 142 -16.61 2.26 5.90
N ASN A 143 -17.66 1.91 6.64
CA ASN A 143 -17.67 2.00 8.10
C ASN A 143 -17.65 0.59 8.67
N THR A 144 -16.65 0.26 9.49
CA THR A 144 -16.48 -1.08 10.06
C THR A 144 -17.69 -1.55 10.85
N TYR A 145 -18.43 -0.63 11.48
CA TYR A 145 -19.69 -0.95 12.19
C TYR A 145 -20.71 -1.67 11.31
N GLU A 146 -20.75 -1.39 10.01
CA GLU A 146 -21.69 -2.02 9.07
C GLU A 146 -21.29 -3.46 8.72
N TYR A 147 -20.07 -3.88 9.06
CA TYR A 147 -19.47 -5.17 8.70
C TYR A 147 -19.00 -5.97 9.92
N SER A 148 -19.17 -5.42 11.14
CA SER A 148 -18.94 -6.12 12.40
C SER A 148 -20.27 -6.58 12.96
N THR A 149 -20.39 -7.87 13.26
CA THR A 149 -21.50 -8.47 14.01
C THR A 149 -21.45 -8.11 15.48
#